data_AF-A0A534S479-F1
#
_entry.id   AF-A0A534S479-F1
#
_cell.length_a   1.000
_cell.length_b   1.000
_cell.length_c   1.000
_cell.angle_alpha   90.00
_cell.angle_beta   90.00
_cell.angle_gamma   90.00
#
_symmetry.space_group_name_H-M   'P 1'
#
loop_
_entity.id
_entity.type
_entity.pdbx_description
1 polymer ?
#
loop_
_entity_poly.entity_id
_entity_poly.type
_entity_poly.pdbx_seq_one_letter_code
_entity_poly.pdbx_strand_id
1 'polypeptide(L)'
;MRVTNILPTHPLPEALGPMLVAVLEITWLLAAWPLWRDGTRDAADLLVDVLRLTQPSDPIMDLKGETVFRPRPFYYVLEGITNERIRRGLIADSIPERLIATRTYVAVADNDRFPPRARTFLQENYLPVGRLRVVGRLLTAPAQDGTHSFPFEVQIPARYAIVAESGSVVGWLDGTPYEGARFLAPAPHEFRSASGQGRFALVWAQAVERGFSPFPLRSGSP
;
A
#
# COMPACT_ATOMS: atom_id res chain seq x y z
N MET A 1 -65.41 -5.21 58.99
CA MET A 1 -64.41 -4.14 58.78
C MET A 1 -63.23 -4.77 58.03
N ARG A 2 -63.19 -4.66 56.70
CA ARG A 2 -62.09 -5.16 55.86
C ARG A 2 -61.44 -3.95 55.19
N VAL A 3 -60.19 -3.68 55.56
CA VAL A 3 -59.36 -2.66 54.90
C VAL A 3 -58.72 -3.36 53.70
N THR A 4 -59.21 -3.08 52.50
CA THR A 4 -58.61 -3.58 51.26
C THR A 4 -57.48 -2.63 50.89
N ASN A 5 -56.25 -3.08 51.08
CA ASN A 5 -55.04 -2.36 50.70
C ASN A 5 -54.86 -2.47 49.18
N ILE A 6 -55.13 -1.40 48.44
CA ILE A 6 -54.89 -1.33 46.99
C ILE A 6 -53.46 -0.79 46.82
N LEU A 7 -52.51 -1.69 46.54
CA LEU A 7 -51.17 -1.30 46.08
C LEU A 7 -51.31 -0.68 44.69
N PRO A 8 -50.80 0.55 44.45
CA PRO A 8 -50.76 1.14 43.13
C PRO A 8 -49.76 0.37 42.26
N THR A 9 -50.25 -0.30 41.22
CA THR A 9 -49.40 -0.82 40.15
C THR A 9 -49.08 0.35 39.22
N HIS A 10 -47.89 0.93 39.38
CA HIS A 10 -47.41 1.90 38.41
C HIS A 10 -47.15 1.17 37.07
N PRO A 11 -47.82 1.53 35.97
CA PRO A 11 -47.51 0.96 34.67
C PRO A 11 -46.05 1.32 34.34
N LEU A 12 -45.28 0.32 33.92
CA LEU A 12 -43.91 0.56 33.45
C LEU A 12 -43.96 1.62 32.35
N PRO A 13 -43.15 2.69 32.42
CA PRO A 13 -43.16 3.73 31.41
C PRO A 13 -42.91 3.13 30.03
N GLU A 14 -43.74 3.47 29.04
CA GLU A 14 -43.66 2.96 27.65
C GLU A 14 -42.28 3.14 27.01
N ALA A 15 -41.45 4.04 27.56
CA ALA A 15 -40.08 4.30 27.18
C ALA A 15 -39.06 3.22 27.61
N LEU A 16 -39.41 2.27 28.49
CA LEU A 16 -38.46 1.25 28.98
C LEU A 16 -37.95 0.33 27.89
N GLY A 17 -38.83 -0.09 26.97
CA GLY A 17 -38.48 -0.93 25.83
C GLY A 17 -37.44 -0.27 24.91
N PRO A 18 -37.71 0.91 24.32
CA PRO A 18 -36.75 1.60 23.48
C PRO A 18 -35.48 2.02 24.23
N MET A 19 -35.57 2.35 25.53
CA MET A 19 -34.40 2.65 26.35
C MET A 19 -33.48 1.42 26.50
N LEU A 20 -34.05 0.23 26.75
CA LEU A 20 -33.28 -1.01 26.84
C LEU A 20 -32.59 -1.36 25.52
N VAL A 21 -33.30 -1.19 24.39
CA VAL A 21 -32.72 -1.40 23.06
C VAL A 21 -31.57 -0.43 22.81
N ALA A 22 -31.76 0.87 23.11
CA ALA A 22 -30.73 1.88 22.95
C ALA A 22 -29.49 1.59 23.83
N VAL A 23 -29.69 1.20 25.09
CA VAL A 23 -28.59 0.83 26.00
C VAL A 23 -27.85 -0.40 25.48
N LEU A 24 -28.56 -1.43 25.01
CA LEU A 24 -27.94 -2.62 24.44
C LEU A 24 -27.14 -2.30 23.17
N GLU A 25 -27.69 -1.48 22.28
CA GLU A 25 -27.04 -1.06 21.05
C GLU A 25 -25.79 -0.21 21.33
N ILE A 26 -25.88 0.76 22.24
CA ILE A 26 -24.73 1.56 22.69
C ILE A 26 -23.67 0.65 23.32
N THR A 27 -24.07 -0.26 24.21
CA THR A 27 -23.13 -1.20 24.85
C THR A 27 -22.43 -2.07 23.82
N TRP A 28 -23.18 -2.60 22.85
CA TRP A 28 -22.63 -3.38 21.74
C TRP A 28 -21.66 -2.56 20.89
N LEU A 29 -22.02 -1.33 20.53
CA LEU A 29 -21.16 -0.43 19.75
C LEU A 29 -19.87 -0.10 20.50
N LEU A 30 -19.95 0.22 21.79
CA LEU A 30 -18.77 0.51 22.63
C LEU A 30 -17.87 -0.72 22.81
N ALA A 31 -18.43 -1.92 22.84
CA ALA A 31 -17.66 -3.16 22.92
C ALA A 31 -17.01 -3.53 21.58
N ALA A 32 -17.74 -3.42 20.47
CA ALA A 32 -17.26 -3.74 19.12
C ALA A 32 -16.27 -2.68 18.59
N TRP A 33 -16.46 -1.42 18.98
CA TRP A 33 -15.65 -0.26 18.56
C TRP A 33 -15.20 0.50 19.81
N PRO A 34 -14.18 -0.01 20.53
CA PRO A 34 -13.73 0.62 21.76
C PRO A 34 -13.25 2.04 21.47
N LEU A 35 -13.89 3.04 22.10
CA LEU A 35 -13.54 4.46 21.96
C LEU A 35 -12.08 4.77 22.34
N TRP A 36 -11.44 3.86 23.08
CA TRP A 36 -10.06 3.96 23.55
C TRP A 36 -9.03 3.49 22.50
N ARG A 37 -9.46 2.84 21.41
CA ARG A 37 -8.56 2.49 20.30
C ARG A 37 -8.42 3.71 19.40
N ASP A 38 -7.19 4.16 19.21
CA ASP A 38 -6.87 5.17 18.21
C ASP A 38 -7.04 4.60 16.80
N GLY A 39 -8.25 4.73 16.27
CA GLY A 39 -8.59 4.36 14.89
C GLY A 39 -7.95 5.25 13.83
N THR A 40 -7.26 6.33 14.23
CA THR A 40 -6.61 7.27 13.30
C THR A 40 -5.13 6.98 13.11
N ARG A 41 -4.53 6.15 13.97
CA ARG A 41 -3.10 5.85 13.96
C ARG A 41 -2.59 5.36 12.60
N ASP A 42 -3.32 4.45 11.95
CA ASP A 42 -2.92 3.93 10.64
C ASP A 42 -2.90 5.02 9.55
N ALA A 43 -3.88 5.94 9.60
CA ALA A 43 -3.93 7.07 8.67
C ALA A 43 -2.83 8.10 8.97
N ALA A 44 -2.57 8.38 10.24
CA ALA A 44 -1.48 9.27 10.66
C ALA A 44 -0.11 8.72 10.25
N ASP A 45 0.15 7.44 10.50
CA ASP A 45 1.40 6.77 10.12
C ASP A 45 1.56 6.73 8.59
N LEU A 46 0.49 6.48 7.83
CA LEU A 46 0.52 6.57 6.37
C LEU A 46 0.95 7.97 5.91
N LEU A 47 0.38 9.03 6.50
CA LEU A 47 0.76 10.41 6.16
C LEU A 47 2.22 10.70 6.54
N VAL A 48 2.72 10.18 7.66
CA VAL A 48 4.13 10.28 8.03
C VAL A 48 5.01 9.64 6.95
N ASP A 49 4.69 8.43 6.50
CA ASP A 49 5.43 7.75 5.43
C ASP A 49 5.36 8.55 4.12
N VAL A 50 4.20 9.09 3.74
CA VAL A 50 4.03 9.94 2.55
C VAL A 50 4.94 11.17 2.63
N LEU A 51 4.90 11.91 3.74
CA LEU A 51 5.69 13.12 3.92
C LEU A 51 7.19 12.83 3.97
N ARG A 52 7.59 11.70 4.58
CA ARG A 52 8.99 11.27 4.60
C ARG A 52 9.46 10.83 3.23
N LEU A 53 8.65 10.13 2.44
CA LEU A 53 9.10 9.50 1.19
C LEU A 53 9.04 10.43 -0.02
N THR A 54 8.07 11.34 -0.08
CA THR A 54 7.74 12.07 -1.31
C THR A 54 7.90 13.59 -1.18
N GLN A 55 7.86 14.29 -2.30
CA GLN A 55 7.76 15.74 -2.43
C GLN A 55 6.32 16.16 -2.73
N PRO A 56 5.93 17.42 -2.50
CA PRO A 56 4.55 17.88 -2.74
C PRO A 56 4.04 17.66 -4.19
N SER A 57 4.93 17.70 -5.18
CA SER A 57 4.60 17.51 -6.59
C SER A 57 4.56 16.04 -7.02
N ASP A 58 5.03 15.10 -6.19
CA ASP A 58 5.08 13.69 -6.56
C ASP A 58 3.67 13.11 -6.61
N PRO A 59 3.19 12.60 -7.75
CA PRO A 59 1.88 11.98 -7.80
C PRO A 59 1.89 10.67 -7.02
N ILE A 60 0.82 10.39 -6.27
CA ILE A 60 0.62 9.11 -5.57
C ILE A 60 -0.67 8.46 -6.06
N MET A 61 -0.58 7.16 -6.38
CA MET A 61 -1.76 6.36 -6.65
C MET A 61 -2.43 5.95 -5.34
N ASP A 62 -3.62 6.49 -5.10
CA ASP A 62 -4.46 6.14 -3.95
C ASP A 62 -5.89 5.79 -4.39
N LEU A 63 -6.70 5.29 -3.45
CA LEU A 63 -8.05 4.85 -3.77
C LEU A 63 -9.00 6.04 -3.77
N LYS A 64 -8.89 6.91 -2.76
CA LYS A 64 -9.90 7.93 -2.47
C LYS A 64 -9.35 9.30 -2.11
N GLY A 65 -8.04 9.50 -2.14
CA GLY A 65 -7.41 10.70 -1.59
C GLY A 65 -6.87 10.50 -0.17
N GLU A 66 -6.52 9.28 0.24
CA GLU A 66 -5.84 9.01 1.51
C GLU A 66 -4.53 9.81 1.64
N THR A 67 -3.97 10.25 0.51
CA THR A 67 -2.72 11.00 0.43
C THR A 67 -2.90 12.48 0.13
N VAL A 68 -4.04 13.07 0.55
CA VAL A 68 -4.56 14.47 0.39
C VAL A 68 -3.58 15.55 -0.12
N PHE A 69 -2.34 15.56 0.36
CA PHE A 69 -1.27 16.49 -0.03
C PHE A 69 -0.53 16.14 -1.33
N ARG A 70 -1.03 15.19 -2.14
CA ARG A 70 -0.35 14.72 -3.35
C ARG A 70 -1.27 14.73 -4.57
N PRO A 71 -0.75 15.09 -5.76
CA PRO A 71 -1.49 14.96 -7.00
C PRO A 71 -1.92 13.51 -7.23
N ARG A 72 -3.15 13.33 -7.73
CA ARG A 72 -3.65 12.01 -8.11
C ARG A 72 -3.42 11.77 -9.60
N PRO A 73 -2.76 10.68 -10.01
CA PRO A 73 -2.55 10.37 -11.44
C PRO A 73 -3.85 9.93 -12.12
N PHE A 74 -4.80 9.41 -11.33
CA PHE A 74 -6.12 8.97 -11.76
C PHE A 74 -7.20 9.76 -11.01
N TYR A 75 -8.09 10.40 -11.75
CA TYR A 75 -9.07 11.35 -11.20
C TYR A 75 -10.13 10.67 -10.32
N TYR A 76 -10.64 9.50 -10.75
CA TYR A 76 -11.79 8.89 -10.09
C TYR A 76 -11.41 8.26 -8.75
N VAL A 77 -12.34 8.36 -7.80
CA VAL A 77 -12.29 7.67 -6.51
C VAL A 77 -12.70 6.21 -6.74
N LEU A 78 -11.86 5.25 -6.35
CA LEU A 78 -12.05 3.81 -6.53
C LEU A 78 -12.97 3.25 -5.43
N GLU A 79 -14.25 3.58 -5.57
CA GLU A 79 -15.36 3.12 -4.73
C GLU A 79 -16.33 2.24 -5.51
N GLY A 80 -17.29 1.61 -4.82
CA GLY A 80 -18.22 0.64 -5.40
C GLY A 80 -18.90 1.13 -6.70
N ILE A 81 -19.38 2.38 -6.73
CA ILE A 81 -20.03 2.96 -7.92
C ILE A 81 -19.03 3.12 -9.07
N THR A 82 -17.85 3.70 -8.82
CA THR A 82 -16.81 3.88 -9.84
C THR A 82 -16.33 2.53 -10.37
N ASN A 83 -16.06 1.57 -9.49
CA ASN A 83 -15.61 0.23 -9.86
C ASN A 83 -16.65 -0.52 -10.69
N GLU A 84 -17.95 -0.35 -10.38
CA GLU A 84 -19.02 -0.89 -11.19
C GLU A 84 -19.03 -0.26 -12.59
N ARG A 85 -18.85 1.06 -12.68
CA ARG A 85 -18.76 1.77 -13.97
C ARG A 85 -17.54 1.33 -14.77
N ILE A 86 -16.39 1.11 -14.13
CA ILE A 86 -15.19 0.56 -14.77
C ILE A 86 -15.48 -0.85 -15.31
N ARG A 87 -16.09 -1.72 -14.50
CA ARG A 87 -16.44 -3.09 -14.91
C ARG A 87 -17.38 -3.12 -16.12
N ARG A 88 -18.31 -2.16 -16.21
CA ARG A 88 -19.22 -2.00 -17.34
C ARG A 88 -18.61 -1.27 -18.55
N GLY A 89 -17.34 -0.86 -18.48
CA GLY A 89 -16.68 -0.09 -19.53
C GLY A 89 -17.18 1.36 -19.68
N LEU A 90 -17.93 1.87 -18.70
CA LEU A 90 -18.42 3.25 -18.67
C LEU A 90 -17.35 4.25 -18.20
N ILE A 91 -16.31 3.74 -17.55
CA ILE A 91 -15.07 4.46 -17.23
C ILE A 91 -13.93 3.55 -17.70
N ALA A 92 -12.99 4.09 -18.47
CA ALA A 92 -11.84 3.31 -18.92
C ALA A 92 -10.92 2.97 -17.74
N ASP A 93 -10.53 1.70 -17.62
CA ASP A 93 -9.46 1.27 -16.70
C ASP A 93 -8.10 1.59 -17.32
N SER A 94 -7.74 2.87 -17.29
CA SER A 94 -6.48 3.39 -17.84
C SER A 94 -5.42 3.61 -16.76
N ILE A 95 -5.57 3.00 -15.57
CA ILE A 95 -4.68 3.26 -14.44
C ILE A 95 -3.22 2.93 -14.79
N PRO A 96 -2.88 1.73 -15.32
CA PRO A 96 -1.50 1.41 -15.70
C PRO A 96 -0.86 2.45 -16.61
N GLU A 97 -1.56 2.85 -17.68
CA GLU A 97 -1.08 3.83 -18.65
C GLU A 97 -0.88 5.20 -18.01
N ARG A 98 -1.78 5.60 -17.11
CA ARG A 98 -1.67 6.86 -16.38
C ARG A 98 -0.45 6.84 -15.47
N LEU A 99 -0.22 5.77 -14.71
CA LEU A 99 0.94 5.65 -13.82
C LEU A 99 2.27 5.75 -14.58
N ILE A 100 2.35 5.13 -15.77
CA ILE A 100 3.51 5.24 -16.66
C ILE A 100 3.65 6.68 -17.16
N ALA A 101 2.59 7.26 -17.71
CA ALA A 101 2.61 8.59 -18.32
C ALA A 101 2.95 9.70 -17.31
N THR A 102 2.44 9.60 -16.08
CA THR A 102 2.67 10.59 -15.01
C THR A 102 3.90 10.28 -14.16
N ARG A 103 4.65 9.22 -14.48
CA ARG A 103 5.81 8.75 -13.70
C ARG A 103 5.47 8.63 -12.21
N THR A 104 4.37 7.96 -11.92
CA THR A 104 3.92 7.77 -10.54
C THR A 104 4.76 6.70 -9.87
N TYR A 105 5.70 7.13 -9.03
CA TYR A 105 6.63 6.21 -8.38
C TYR A 105 6.09 5.58 -7.10
N VAL A 106 4.96 6.07 -6.57
CA VAL A 106 4.43 5.68 -5.27
C VAL A 106 2.94 5.35 -5.38
N ALA A 107 2.52 4.31 -4.69
CA ALA A 107 1.13 3.92 -4.50
C ALA A 107 0.87 3.58 -3.04
N VAL A 108 -0.39 3.65 -2.61
CA VAL A 108 -0.83 3.03 -1.34
C VAL A 108 -0.84 1.50 -1.48
N ALA A 109 -1.00 0.79 -0.36
CA ALA A 109 -1.21 -0.65 -0.39
C ALA A 109 -2.42 -1.01 -1.27
N ASP A 110 -2.25 -1.99 -2.16
CA ASP A 110 -3.32 -2.50 -3.01
C ASP A 110 -4.31 -3.33 -2.18
N ASN A 111 -5.59 -3.29 -2.59
CA ASN A 111 -6.67 -4.08 -2.01
C ASN A 111 -7.75 -4.34 -3.08
N ASP A 112 -8.83 -5.02 -2.72
CA ASP A 112 -9.93 -5.38 -3.64
C ASP A 112 -10.73 -4.19 -4.20
N ARG A 113 -10.43 -2.96 -3.77
CA ARG A 113 -11.02 -1.76 -4.38
C ARG A 113 -10.27 -1.30 -5.62
N PHE A 114 -9.01 -1.72 -5.82
CA PHE A 114 -8.37 -1.49 -7.11
C PHE A 114 -9.02 -2.38 -8.18
N PRO A 115 -9.31 -1.83 -9.38
CA PRO A 115 -9.68 -2.65 -10.53
C PRO A 115 -8.65 -3.77 -10.77
N PRO A 116 -9.06 -4.97 -11.22
CA PRO A 116 -8.17 -6.12 -11.33
C PRO A 116 -6.89 -5.83 -12.14
N ARG A 117 -7.03 -5.11 -13.27
CA ARG A 117 -5.89 -4.75 -14.14
C ARG A 117 -4.92 -3.81 -13.44
N ALA A 118 -5.44 -2.79 -12.76
CA ALA A 118 -4.63 -1.87 -11.96
C ALA A 118 -3.89 -2.61 -10.82
N ARG A 119 -4.58 -3.54 -10.15
CA ARG A 119 -3.99 -4.34 -9.07
C ARG A 119 -2.86 -5.23 -9.58
N THR A 120 -3.06 -5.94 -10.69
CA THR A 120 -1.99 -6.74 -11.32
C THR A 120 -0.78 -5.88 -11.65
N PHE A 121 -1.00 -4.71 -12.26
CA PHE A 121 0.09 -3.78 -12.57
C PHE A 121 0.87 -3.33 -11.33
N LEU A 122 0.18 -2.99 -10.24
CA LEU A 122 0.82 -2.61 -8.97
C LEU A 122 1.60 -3.77 -8.33
N GLN A 123 1.11 -5.00 -8.46
CA GLN A 123 1.78 -6.19 -7.92
C GLN A 123 3.07 -6.53 -8.68
N GLU A 124 3.08 -6.32 -9.99
CA GLU A 124 4.22 -6.61 -10.86
C GLU A 124 5.29 -5.51 -10.84
N ASN A 125 4.90 -4.25 -10.66
CA ASN A 125 5.78 -3.09 -10.86
C ASN A 125 6.04 -2.26 -9.59
N TYR A 126 5.40 -2.57 -8.47
CA TYR A 126 5.61 -1.85 -7.21
C TYR A 126 5.91 -2.82 -6.05
N LEU A 127 6.88 -2.47 -5.21
CA LEU A 127 7.23 -3.18 -3.99
C LEU A 127 6.70 -2.46 -2.75
N PRO A 128 6.23 -3.20 -1.73
CA PRO A 128 5.90 -2.61 -0.45
C PRO A 128 7.15 -2.03 0.23
N VAL A 129 7.02 -0.82 0.78
CA VAL A 129 8.01 -0.14 1.63
C VAL A 129 7.28 0.62 2.75
N GLY A 130 7.39 0.14 3.99
CA GLY A 130 6.57 0.66 5.09
C GLY A 130 5.07 0.47 4.79
N ARG A 131 4.28 1.55 4.88
CA ARG A 131 2.84 1.56 4.54
C ARG A 131 2.53 1.89 3.07
N LEU A 132 3.56 2.15 2.28
CA LEU A 132 3.45 2.53 0.88
C LEU A 132 3.97 1.41 -0.03
N ARG A 133 3.76 1.56 -1.33
CA ARG A 133 4.41 0.79 -2.37
C ARG A 133 5.19 1.75 -3.27
N VAL A 134 6.37 1.36 -3.73
CA VAL A 134 7.19 2.15 -4.66
C VAL A 134 7.52 1.35 -5.89
N VAL A 135 7.73 2.03 -7.02
CA VAL A 135 8.15 1.33 -8.25
C VAL A 135 9.42 0.54 -8.01
N GLY A 136 9.39 -0.71 -8.45
CA GLY A 136 10.41 -1.69 -8.11
C GLY A 136 9.88 -3.10 -8.19
N ARG A 137 10.79 -4.07 -8.08
CA ARG A 137 10.45 -5.50 -8.09
C ARG A 137 11.54 -6.33 -7.45
N LEU A 138 11.13 -7.47 -6.90
CA LEU A 138 12.09 -8.48 -6.45
C LEU A 138 12.79 -9.07 -7.68
N LEU A 139 14.10 -9.24 -7.56
CA LEU A 139 14.94 -9.85 -8.59
C LEU A 139 15.02 -11.34 -8.30
N THR A 140 14.45 -12.15 -9.19
CA THR A 140 14.41 -13.60 -9.07
C THR A 140 15.30 -14.20 -10.15
N ALA A 141 16.22 -15.10 -9.75
CA ALA A 141 17.06 -15.79 -10.70
C ALA A 141 16.21 -16.79 -11.52
N PRO A 142 16.52 -17.01 -12.81
CA PRO A 142 15.95 -18.11 -13.57
C PRO A 142 16.23 -19.43 -12.84
N ALA A 143 15.23 -20.30 -12.74
CA ALA A 143 15.26 -21.49 -11.89
C ALA A 143 16.35 -22.53 -12.25
N GLN A 144 17.09 -22.37 -13.36
CA GLN A 144 17.90 -23.44 -13.94
C GLN A 144 19.37 -23.12 -14.24
N ASP A 145 19.83 -21.87 -14.17
CA ASP A 145 21.12 -21.55 -14.79
C ASP A 145 22.32 -21.52 -13.85
N GLY A 146 22.13 -21.62 -12.52
CA GLY A 146 23.21 -21.41 -11.53
C GLY A 146 23.95 -20.08 -11.67
N THR A 147 23.46 -19.24 -12.59
CA THR A 147 24.04 -18.00 -13.04
C THR A 147 23.46 -16.95 -12.13
N HIS A 148 24.32 -16.13 -11.54
CA HIS A 148 23.92 -15.03 -10.67
C HIS A 148 23.27 -13.88 -11.48
N SER A 149 22.53 -14.21 -12.53
CA SER A 149 21.85 -13.30 -13.44
C SER A 149 20.37 -13.22 -13.07
N PHE A 150 19.87 -11.99 -13.05
CA PHE A 150 18.52 -11.63 -12.68
C PHE A 150 17.97 -10.72 -13.79
N PRO A 151 17.30 -11.29 -14.81
CA PRO A 151 16.63 -10.50 -15.82
C PRO A 151 15.37 -9.87 -15.23
N PHE A 152 15.06 -8.65 -15.66
CA PHE A 152 13.84 -7.95 -15.25
C PHE A 152 13.41 -6.93 -16.30
N GLU A 153 12.16 -6.51 -16.22
CA GLU A 153 11.61 -5.47 -17.10
C GLU A 153 11.25 -4.23 -16.27
N VAL A 154 11.57 -3.06 -16.83
CA VAL A 154 11.17 -1.75 -16.32
C VAL A 154 10.07 -1.19 -17.20
N GLN A 155 8.91 -0.86 -16.63
CA GLN A 155 7.82 -0.19 -17.36
C GLN A 155 7.75 1.32 -17.07
N ILE A 156 8.15 1.74 -15.87
CA ILE A 156 8.11 3.15 -15.45
C ILE A 156 9.56 3.66 -15.43
N PRO A 157 9.92 4.66 -16.24
CA PRO A 157 11.28 5.18 -16.23
C PRO A 157 11.56 5.95 -14.94
N ALA A 158 12.64 5.60 -14.25
CA ALA A 158 13.03 6.27 -13.00
C ALA A 158 14.53 6.08 -12.70
N ARG A 159 15.00 6.74 -11.65
CA ARG A 159 16.28 6.38 -11.03
C ARG A 159 16.05 5.23 -10.07
N TYR A 160 16.69 4.09 -10.34
CA TYR A 160 16.56 2.87 -9.57
C TYR A 160 17.87 2.52 -8.87
N ALA A 161 17.74 1.96 -7.67
CA ALA A 161 18.80 1.32 -6.92
C ALA A 161 18.52 -0.19 -6.84
N ILE A 162 19.57 -0.99 -6.96
CA ILE A 162 19.55 -2.39 -6.57
C ILE A 162 19.98 -2.47 -5.11
N VAL A 163 19.17 -3.16 -4.31
CA VAL A 163 19.44 -3.41 -2.89
C VAL A 163 19.44 -4.91 -2.63
N ALA A 164 20.32 -5.35 -1.75
CA ALA A 164 20.34 -6.72 -1.24
C ALA A 164 19.76 -6.75 0.17
N GLU A 165 19.11 -7.85 0.54
CA GLU A 165 18.66 -8.07 1.92
C GLU A 165 19.83 -8.06 2.92
N SER A 166 21.03 -8.44 2.50
CA SER A 166 22.26 -8.40 3.30
C SER A 166 22.88 -7.00 3.40
N GLY A 167 22.39 -6.02 2.63
CA GLY A 167 22.93 -4.66 2.56
C GLY A 167 24.11 -4.46 1.59
N SER A 168 24.83 -5.51 1.20
CA SER A 168 25.94 -5.40 0.25
C SER A 168 25.52 -5.84 -1.16
N VAL A 169 25.78 -4.98 -2.15
CA VAL A 169 25.52 -5.24 -3.56
C VAL A 169 26.81 -5.04 -4.35
N VAL A 170 27.30 -6.11 -4.96
CA VAL A 170 28.43 -6.08 -5.89
C VAL A 170 28.01 -6.85 -7.13
N GLY A 171 28.19 -6.26 -8.30
CA GLY A 171 27.73 -6.87 -9.54
C GLY A 171 27.79 -5.94 -10.73
N TRP A 172 27.07 -6.31 -11.78
CA TRP A 172 26.94 -5.56 -13.03
C TRP A 172 25.47 -5.33 -13.35
N LEU A 173 25.15 -4.15 -13.84
CA LEU A 173 23.84 -3.79 -14.37
C LEU A 173 24.01 -3.50 -15.86
N ASP A 174 23.35 -4.29 -16.70
CA ASP A 174 23.44 -4.23 -18.17
C ASP A 174 24.91 -4.27 -18.66
N GLY A 175 25.71 -5.16 -18.05
CA GLY A 175 27.13 -5.35 -18.39
C GLY A 175 28.10 -4.32 -17.80
N THR A 176 27.60 -3.25 -17.19
CA THR A 176 28.44 -2.22 -16.56
C THR A 176 28.54 -2.43 -15.04
N PRO A 177 29.69 -2.18 -14.40
CA PRO A 177 29.80 -2.29 -12.94
C PRO A 177 28.71 -1.52 -12.20
N TYR A 178 28.11 -2.14 -11.20
CA TYR A 178 27.07 -1.52 -10.38
C TYR A 178 27.70 -0.69 -9.27
N GLU A 179 27.73 0.63 -9.46
CA GLU A 179 28.27 1.60 -8.49
C GLU A 179 27.19 2.32 -7.67
N GLY A 180 25.92 2.00 -7.91
CA GLY A 180 24.79 2.62 -7.23
C GLY A 180 23.64 2.99 -8.17
N ALA A 181 22.75 3.82 -7.63
CA ALA A 181 21.49 4.16 -8.27
C ALA A 181 21.68 4.89 -9.60
N ARG A 182 20.95 4.47 -10.65
CA ARG A 182 21.03 5.06 -11.98
C ARG A 182 19.67 5.11 -12.67
N PHE A 183 19.56 5.93 -13.69
CA PHE A 183 18.35 6.02 -14.50
C PHE A 183 18.20 4.78 -15.38
N LEU A 184 17.03 4.15 -15.36
CA LEU A 184 16.64 3.06 -16.26
C LEU A 184 15.42 3.49 -17.08
N ALA A 185 15.52 3.33 -18.39
CA ALA A 185 14.44 3.57 -19.34
C ALA A 185 13.48 2.36 -19.38
N PRO A 186 12.31 2.46 -20.02
CA PRO A 186 11.43 1.32 -20.17
C PRO A 186 12.04 0.32 -21.15
N ALA A 187 12.52 -0.81 -20.63
CA ALA A 187 13.18 -1.87 -21.38
C ALA A 187 13.38 -3.12 -20.51
N PRO A 188 13.74 -4.26 -21.13
CA PRO A 188 14.41 -5.36 -20.45
C PRO A 188 15.81 -4.94 -19.97
N HIS A 189 16.16 -5.37 -18.76
CA HIS A 189 17.43 -5.12 -18.09
C HIS A 189 17.93 -6.41 -17.42
N GLU A 190 19.22 -6.46 -17.12
CA GLU A 190 19.85 -7.59 -16.45
C GLU A 190 20.76 -7.12 -15.32
N PHE A 191 20.53 -7.65 -14.11
CA PHE A 191 21.50 -7.54 -13.03
C PHE A 191 22.26 -8.85 -12.86
N ARG A 192 23.59 -8.78 -12.77
CA ARG A 192 24.46 -9.91 -12.45
C ARG A 192 25.16 -9.69 -11.12
N SER A 193 24.88 -10.52 -10.13
CA SER A 193 25.52 -10.46 -8.82
C SER A 193 26.89 -11.15 -8.82
N ALA A 194 27.88 -10.55 -8.15
CA ALA A 194 29.18 -11.17 -7.95
C ALA A 194 29.13 -12.31 -6.90
N SER A 195 28.24 -12.22 -5.90
CA SER A 195 28.24 -13.12 -4.73
C SER A 195 27.17 -14.22 -4.75
N GLY A 196 26.22 -14.21 -5.68
CA GLY A 196 25.25 -15.30 -5.90
C GLY A 196 24.24 -15.59 -4.79
N GLN A 197 24.46 -15.06 -3.60
CA GLN A 197 23.67 -15.33 -2.42
C GLN A 197 22.83 -14.11 -2.04
N GLY A 198 21.59 -14.35 -1.63
CA GLY A 198 20.68 -13.36 -1.09
C GLY A 198 19.55 -12.94 -2.03
N ARG A 199 18.55 -12.28 -1.46
CA ARG A 199 17.47 -11.65 -2.22
C ARG A 199 17.89 -10.26 -2.65
N PHE A 200 17.67 -9.93 -3.92
CA PHE A 200 17.90 -8.60 -4.47
C PHE A 200 16.57 -7.97 -4.87
N ALA A 201 16.49 -6.65 -4.80
CA ALA A 201 15.34 -5.89 -5.27
C ALA A 201 15.82 -4.69 -6.07
N LEU A 202 15.13 -4.42 -7.18
CA LEU A 202 15.18 -3.14 -7.85
C LEU A 202 14.17 -2.22 -7.17
N VAL A 203 14.59 -1.04 -6.71
CA VAL A 203 13.76 -0.12 -5.95
C VAL A 203 13.98 1.29 -6.45
N TRP A 204 12.94 2.11 -6.48
CA TRP A 204 13.07 3.54 -6.71
C TRP A 204 14.11 4.16 -5.76
N ALA A 205 15.12 4.83 -6.32
CA ALA A 205 16.31 5.24 -5.58
C ALA A 205 16.00 6.19 -4.40
N GLN A 206 15.04 7.10 -4.57
CA GLN A 206 14.64 8.03 -3.51
C GLN A 206 14.09 7.29 -2.28
N ALA A 207 13.42 6.14 -2.46
CA ALA A 207 12.96 5.36 -1.32
C ALA A 207 14.14 4.86 -0.47
N VAL A 208 15.16 4.30 -1.13
CA VAL A 208 16.37 3.80 -0.48
C VAL A 208 17.14 4.94 0.21
N GLU A 209 17.30 6.08 -0.46
CA GLU A 209 18.00 7.26 0.08
C GLU A 209 17.30 7.87 1.29
N ARG A 210 15.97 7.72 1.37
CA ARG A 210 15.18 8.17 2.52
C ARG A 210 15.01 7.08 3.59
N GLY A 211 15.77 6.00 3.49
CA GLY A 211 15.86 4.93 4.49
C GLY A 211 14.74 3.89 4.43
N PHE A 212 13.98 3.84 3.33
CA PHE A 212 12.98 2.80 3.11
C PHE A 212 13.62 1.56 2.49
N SER A 213 13.10 0.38 2.87
CA SER A 213 13.57 -0.92 2.38
C SER A 213 12.38 -1.81 2.04
N PRO A 214 12.43 -2.59 0.95
CA PRO A 214 11.44 -3.62 0.65
C PRO A 214 11.64 -4.89 1.48
N PHE A 215 12.78 -5.01 2.16
CA PHE A 215 13.07 -6.11 3.06
C PHE A 215 12.69 -5.71 4.49
N PRO A 216 11.92 -6.54 5.21
CA PRO A 216 11.68 -6.30 6.62
C PRO A 216 13.02 -6.26 7.35
N LEU A 217 13.12 -5.35 8.34
CA LEU A 217 14.24 -5.38 9.27
C LEU A 217 14.31 -6.79 9.85
N ARG A 218 15.46 -7.47 9.70
CA ARG A 218 15.70 -8.71 10.45
C ARG A 218 15.51 -8.34 11.92
N SER A 219 14.46 -8.85 12.55
CA SER A 219 14.36 -8.83 13.99
C SER A 219 15.60 -9.54 14.51
N GLY A 220 16.57 -8.76 15.02
CA GLY A 220 17.69 -9.33 15.74
C GLY A 220 17.11 -10.14 16.89
N SER A 221 17.35 -11.44 16.88
CA SER A 221 17.32 -12.17 18.14
C SER A 221 18.42 -11.59 19.04
N PRO A 222 18.15 -11.45 20.36
CA PRO A 222 19.19 -11.08 21.31
C PRO A 222 20.37 -12.06 21.31
#